data_AF-A0A075HQ18-F1
#
_entry.id   AF-A0A075HQ18-F1
#
_cell.length_a   1.000
_cell.length_b   1.000
_cell.length_c   1.000
_cell.angle_alpha   90.00
_cell.angle_beta   90.00
_cell.angle_gamma   90.00
#
_symmetry.space_group_name_H-M   'P 1'
#
loop_
_entity.id
_entity.type
_entity.pdbx_description
1 polymer ?
#
loop_
_entity_poly.entity_id
_entity_poly.type
_entity_poly.pdbx_seq_one_letter_code
_entity_poly.pdbx_strand_id
1 'polypeptide(L)'
;MAPERGAIAFAVNGVAIYGPEDGPGGDAVAGQEGAYEEDRQHVWLGLCHGHSGPGGEFHYHADGNCMHWHPEGEQTWLNYSMESSRTVTEHSPIVGFALDGYPIYGFVGWDDDGEVVEMTSSYRLKDGETGYNGIDDYEYVAGMGDLDACNGQWGPTPDYPEGIYHYHSTWYNGEGGIGFPYFILCYQGVVEGGDDPCAGFGETWGPGIGPPPEGCEQGPGGGGQGQSTSTNSLIAIPKDRPPPISGAGLALFVVAAVGIRVLASVEVALDRVGTTRGYRPTPE
;
A
#
# COMPACT_ATOMS: atom_id res chain seq x y z
N MET A 1 -14.08 -1.63 -5.80
CA MET A 1 -12.92 -0.72 -5.85
C MET A 1 -12.35 -0.58 -4.47
N ALA A 2 -11.02 -0.62 -4.36
CA ALA A 2 -10.32 -0.17 -3.16
C ALA A 2 -10.25 1.37 -3.17
N PRO A 3 -10.03 2.02 -2.02
CA PRO A 3 -9.78 3.46 -1.99
C PRO A 3 -8.63 3.88 -2.91
N GLU A 4 -8.83 4.92 -3.72
CA GLU A 4 -7.77 5.57 -4.52
C GLU A 4 -6.71 6.21 -3.61
N ARG A 5 -7.18 6.75 -2.47
CA ARG A 5 -6.39 7.35 -1.39
C ARG A 5 -6.80 6.72 -0.07
N GLY A 6 -5.82 6.41 0.78
CA GLY A 6 -6.03 5.77 2.07
C GLY A 6 -5.69 4.29 2.08
N ALA A 7 -5.78 3.67 3.26
CA ALA A 7 -5.36 2.28 3.48
C ALA A 7 -6.22 1.28 2.69
N ILE A 8 -5.55 0.43 1.92
CA ILE A 8 -6.15 -0.67 1.15
C ILE A 8 -5.73 -2.05 1.68
N ALA A 9 -4.64 -2.07 2.44
CA ALA A 9 -4.03 -3.25 3.01
C ALA A 9 -3.07 -2.87 4.15
N PHE A 10 -2.61 -3.86 4.89
CA PHE A 10 -1.51 -3.71 5.83
C PHE A 10 -0.38 -4.65 5.46
N ALA A 11 0.83 -4.10 5.46
CA ALA A 11 2.04 -4.88 5.30
C ALA A 11 2.29 -5.79 6.51
N VAL A 12 3.09 -6.84 6.32
CA VAL A 12 3.46 -7.79 7.39
C VAL A 12 4.25 -7.13 8.54
N ASN A 13 4.84 -5.96 8.31
CA ASN A 13 5.49 -5.14 9.35
C ASN A 13 4.53 -4.16 10.06
N GLY A 14 3.23 -4.19 9.72
CA GLY A 14 2.19 -3.36 10.32
C GLY A 14 2.01 -1.97 9.69
N VAL A 15 2.82 -1.60 8.70
CA VAL A 15 2.68 -0.32 7.99
C VAL A 15 1.51 -0.40 7.00
N ALA A 16 0.76 0.69 6.86
CA ALA A 16 -0.35 0.75 5.92
C ALA A 16 0.17 0.75 4.47
N ILE A 17 -0.57 0.08 3.59
CA ILE A 17 -0.41 0.16 2.14
C ILE A 17 -1.56 1.00 1.62
N TYR A 18 -1.26 2.05 0.87
CA TYR A 18 -2.23 2.98 0.34
C TYR A 18 -2.52 2.72 -1.14
N GLY A 19 -3.65 3.25 -1.60
CA GLY A 19 -3.98 3.31 -3.01
C GLY A 19 -2.93 4.06 -3.85
N PRO A 20 -3.06 4.00 -5.18
CA PRO A 20 -2.04 4.53 -6.09
C PRO A 20 -1.95 6.06 -6.09
N GLU A 21 -2.97 6.76 -5.59
CA GLU A 21 -2.98 8.22 -5.53
C GLU A 21 -2.58 8.75 -4.16
N ASP A 22 -2.07 9.98 -4.14
CA ASP A 22 -1.84 10.74 -2.91
C ASP A 22 -2.58 12.09 -2.93
N GLY A 23 -2.36 12.97 -1.97
CA GLY A 23 -3.03 14.26 -1.76
C GLY A 23 -3.42 15.05 -3.03
N PRO A 24 -2.52 15.20 -4.03
CA PRO A 24 -2.83 15.90 -5.29
C PRO A 24 -3.89 15.22 -6.18
N GLY A 25 -4.13 13.92 -5.99
CA GLY A 25 -4.99 13.09 -6.85
C GLY A 25 -4.31 12.58 -8.11
N GLY A 26 -2.98 12.71 -8.21
CA GLY A 26 -2.18 12.06 -9.23
C GLY A 26 -1.63 10.73 -8.73
N ASP A 27 -1.17 9.89 -9.65
CA ASP A 27 -0.42 8.68 -9.34
C ASP A 27 0.90 9.03 -8.66
N ALA A 28 1.00 8.68 -7.38
CA ALA A 28 2.13 9.06 -6.52
C ALA A 28 3.46 8.51 -7.02
N VAL A 29 3.45 7.30 -7.58
CA VAL A 29 4.66 6.63 -8.08
C VAL A 29 5.03 7.19 -9.43
N ALA A 30 4.08 7.41 -10.34
CA ALA A 30 4.35 8.06 -11.63
C ALA A 30 4.95 9.47 -11.43
N GLY A 31 4.42 10.24 -10.46
CA GLY A 31 4.97 11.54 -10.10
C GLY A 31 6.41 11.45 -9.55
N GLN A 32 6.68 10.47 -8.67
CA GLN A 32 8.03 10.22 -8.13
C GLN A 32 9.04 9.81 -9.22
N GLU A 33 8.62 8.95 -10.16
CA GLU A 33 9.44 8.47 -11.28
C GLU A 33 9.59 9.52 -12.40
N GLY A 34 8.98 10.69 -12.26
CA GLY A 34 9.12 11.82 -13.18
C GLY A 34 8.31 11.69 -14.47
N ALA A 35 7.23 10.91 -14.47
CA ALA A 35 6.31 10.79 -15.61
C ALA A 35 5.58 12.11 -15.92
N TYR A 36 5.43 12.97 -14.91
CA TYR A 36 4.84 14.30 -15.03
C TYR A 36 5.41 15.27 -13.99
N GLU A 37 5.19 16.58 -14.20
CA GLU A 37 5.50 17.61 -13.21
C GLU A 37 4.28 17.88 -12.32
N GLU A 38 4.37 17.57 -11.03
CA GLU A 38 3.31 17.85 -10.06
C GLU A 38 3.36 19.32 -9.60
N ASP A 39 2.35 20.11 -9.99
CA ASP A 39 2.25 21.54 -9.74
C ASP A 39 1.16 21.93 -8.72
N ARG A 40 0.36 20.97 -8.21
CA ARG A 40 -0.67 21.20 -7.20
C ARG A 40 -0.09 21.09 -5.79
N GLN A 41 0.52 19.95 -5.47
CA GLN A 41 1.21 19.71 -4.21
C GLN A 41 2.31 18.67 -4.41
N HIS A 42 3.55 19.06 -4.15
CA HIS A 42 4.68 18.14 -4.29
C HIS A 42 4.65 17.05 -3.21
N VAL A 43 4.72 15.80 -3.65
CA VAL A 43 4.86 14.60 -2.83
C VAL A 43 6.23 14.01 -3.14
N TRP A 44 6.91 13.51 -2.11
CA TRP A 44 8.17 12.79 -2.28
C TRP A 44 8.03 11.42 -1.63
N LEU A 45 8.24 10.37 -2.42
CA LEU A 45 8.29 9.01 -1.95
C LEU A 45 9.73 8.65 -1.58
N GLY A 46 9.90 8.09 -0.39
CA GLY A 46 11.20 7.68 0.13
C GLY A 46 11.51 6.23 -0.17
N LEU A 47 12.26 5.61 0.75
CA LEU A 47 12.58 4.20 0.70
C LEU A 47 11.28 3.37 0.64
N CYS A 48 11.29 2.30 -0.17
CA CYS A 48 10.11 1.45 -0.40
C CYS A 48 8.90 2.22 -0.98
N HIS A 49 9.12 3.32 -1.69
CA HIS A 49 8.06 4.22 -2.17
C HIS A 49 7.06 4.62 -1.06
N GLY A 50 7.57 4.76 0.16
CA GLY A 50 6.78 5.12 1.33
C GLY A 50 7.03 6.55 1.80
N HIS A 51 6.03 7.14 2.43
CA HIS A 51 6.14 8.48 3.03
C HIS A 51 5.11 8.68 4.14
N SER A 52 5.17 9.83 4.82
CA SER A 52 4.23 10.20 5.89
C SER A 52 3.14 11.11 5.33
N GLY A 53 1.90 10.65 5.38
CA GLY A 53 0.73 11.42 4.97
C GLY A 53 0.25 12.45 5.99
N PRO A 54 -0.83 13.18 5.68
CA PRO A 54 -1.53 14.03 6.64
C PRO A 54 -1.87 13.25 7.92
N GLY A 55 -1.57 13.82 9.08
CA GLY A 55 -1.76 13.13 10.38
C GLY A 55 -0.55 12.32 10.86
N GLY A 56 0.51 12.19 10.04
CA GLY A 56 1.78 11.58 10.43
C GLY A 56 1.83 10.06 10.25
N GLU A 57 0.81 9.45 9.64
CA GLU A 57 0.80 8.04 9.32
C GLU A 57 1.75 7.74 8.16
N PHE A 58 2.73 6.85 8.40
CA PHE A 58 3.62 6.35 7.38
C PHE A 58 2.95 5.20 6.61
N HIS A 59 3.04 5.23 5.28
CA HIS A 59 2.43 4.24 4.41
C HIS A 59 3.25 4.03 3.12
N TYR A 60 3.01 2.91 2.44
CA TYR A 60 3.63 2.56 1.17
C TYR A 60 2.68 2.80 -0.01
N HIS A 61 3.21 3.27 -1.15
CA HIS A 61 2.49 3.31 -2.42
C HIS A 61 2.98 2.27 -3.44
N ALA A 62 4.22 1.77 -3.31
CA ALA A 62 4.76 0.69 -4.15
C ALA A 62 5.84 -0.11 -3.40
N ASP A 63 6.66 -0.87 -4.14
CA ASP A 63 7.86 -1.54 -3.64
C ASP A 63 7.65 -2.36 -2.35
N GLY A 64 6.70 -3.30 -2.40
CA GLY A 64 6.44 -4.20 -1.27
C GLY A 64 7.64 -5.09 -0.91
N ASN A 65 8.56 -5.35 -1.85
CA ASN A 65 9.71 -6.24 -1.62
C ASN A 65 10.78 -5.62 -0.73
N CYS A 66 10.87 -4.29 -0.70
CA CYS A 66 11.76 -3.56 0.18
C CYS A 66 11.73 -4.02 1.65
N MET A 67 10.57 -4.44 2.15
CA MET A 67 10.40 -4.87 3.54
C MET A 67 11.09 -6.19 3.88
N HIS A 68 11.32 -7.03 2.86
CA HIS A 68 12.02 -8.30 2.99
C HIS A 68 13.51 -8.18 2.71
N TRP A 69 13.96 -6.99 2.28
CA TRP A 69 15.37 -6.73 2.09
C TRP A 69 16.07 -6.56 3.44
N HIS A 70 17.19 -7.28 3.60
CA HIS A 70 18.03 -7.21 4.78
C HIS A 70 19.48 -6.94 4.37
N PRO A 71 20.16 -5.98 5.02
CA PRO A 71 21.54 -5.69 4.69
C PRO A 71 22.44 -6.88 5.03
N GLU A 72 23.34 -7.23 4.12
CA GLU A 72 24.40 -8.21 4.38
C GLU A 72 25.73 -7.52 4.69
N GLY A 73 26.43 -8.00 5.72
CA GLY A 73 27.75 -7.48 6.10
C GLY A 73 27.70 -6.03 6.58
N GLU A 74 28.43 -5.14 5.88
CA GLU A 74 28.52 -3.70 6.22
C GLU A 74 27.48 -2.83 5.50
N GLN A 75 26.52 -3.44 4.79
CA GLN A 75 25.46 -2.71 4.11
C GLN A 75 24.57 -1.96 5.11
N THR A 76 24.03 -0.84 4.65
CA THR A 76 23.04 -0.04 5.36
C THR A 76 21.83 0.18 4.45
N TRP A 77 20.76 0.77 4.98
CA TRP A 77 19.58 1.14 4.18
C TRP A 77 19.90 2.02 2.95
N LEU A 78 21.04 2.73 2.95
CA LEU A 78 21.53 3.51 1.79
C LEU A 78 21.95 2.64 0.60
N ASN A 79 22.18 1.34 0.83
CA ASN A 79 22.54 0.37 -0.20
C ASN A 79 21.32 -0.29 -0.84
N TYR A 80 20.13 -0.06 -0.28
CA TYR A 80 18.91 -0.55 -0.89
C TYR A 80 18.68 0.12 -2.25
N SER A 81 18.46 -0.71 -3.25
CA SER A 81 17.81 -0.36 -4.49
C SER A 81 16.84 -1.46 -4.88
N MET A 82 15.84 -1.13 -5.70
CA MET A 82 14.98 -2.13 -6.33
C MET A 82 15.82 -3.23 -7.01
N GLU A 83 16.88 -2.86 -7.72
CA GLU A 83 17.77 -3.84 -8.36
C GLU A 83 18.46 -4.77 -7.37
N SER A 84 18.79 -4.28 -6.16
CA SER A 84 19.40 -5.09 -5.11
C SER A 84 18.43 -6.08 -4.46
N SER A 85 17.12 -5.83 -4.54
CA SER A 85 16.05 -6.69 -4.02
C SER A 85 15.32 -7.47 -5.12
N ARG A 86 15.71 -7.30 -6.40
CA ARG A 86 15.04 -7.90 -7.56
C ARG A 86 15.66 -9.22 -7.95
N THR A 87 15.09 -10.29 -7.39
CA THR A 87 15.48 -11.66 -7.67
C THR A 87 14.27 -12.43 -8.22
N VAL A 88 14.27 -12.74 -9.53
CA VAL A 88 13.18 -13.46 -10.22
C VAL A 88 13.43 -14.97 -10.24
N THR A 89 14.10 -15.50 -9.21
CA THR A 89 14.48 -16.92 -9.14
C THR A 89 13.57 -17.75 -8.25
N GLU A 90 12.77 -17.09 -7.42
CA GLU A 90 11.79 -17.73 -6.55
C GLU A 90 10.56 -16.86 -6.36
N HIS A 91 9.43 -17.49 -6.04
CA HIS A 91 8.20 -16.80 -5.73
C HIS A 91 8.42 -15.84 -4.54
N SER A 92 7.97 -14.59 -4.67
CA SER A 92 8.13 -13.60 -3.61
C SER A 92 7.42 -14.03 -2.32
N PRO A 93 7.91 -13.63 -1.14
CA PRO A 93 7.18 -13.77 0.11
C PRO A 93 5.95 -12.84 0.15
N ILE A 94 5.04 -13.11 1.10
CA ILE A 94 3.90 -12.24 1.40
C ILE A 94 4.42 -10.88 1.90
N VAL A 95 4.02 -9.78 1.26
CA VAL A 95 4.33 -8.41 1.69
C VAL A 95 3.24 -7.84 2.59
N GLY A 96 2.01 -8.31 2.46
CA GLY A 96 0.89 -7.84 3.29
C GLY A 96 -0.41 -8.61 3.06
N PHE A 97 -1.48 -8.13 3.68
CA PHE A 97 -2.84 -8.66 3.49
C PHE A 97 -3.79 -7.51 3.17
N ALA A 98 -4.59 -7.70 2.12
CA ALA A 98 -5.66 -6.79 1.76
C ALA A 98 -6.79 -6.83 2.81
N LEU A 99 -7.58 -5.74 2.89
CA LEU A 99 -8.69 -5.67 3.85
C LEU A 99 -9.79 -6.72 3.61
N ASP A 100 -9.81 -7.35 2.44
CA ASP A 100 -10.69 -8.47 2.14
C ASP A 100 -10.13 -9.84 2.54
N GLY A 101 -8.94 -9.88 3.14
CA GLY A 101 -8.32 -11.08 3.73
C GLY A 101 -7.40 -11.89 2.81
N TYR A 102 -7.25 -11.50 1.53
CA TYR A 102 -6.32 -12.19 0.62
C TYR A 102 -4.87 -11.69 0.77
N PRO A 103 -3.87 -12.56 0.58
CA PRO A 103 -2.47 -12.18 0.67
C PRO A 103 -2.07 -11.31 -0.53
N ILE A 104 -1.12 -10.41 -0.27
CA ILE A 104 -0.41 -9.63 -1.27
C ILE A 104 1.03 -10.11 -1.27
N TYR A 105 1.51 -10.57 -2.41
CA TYR A 105 2.87 -11.01 -2.63
C TYR A 105 3.70 -9.90 -3.28
N GLY A 106 5.03 -10.07 -3.26
CA GLY A 106 5.92 -9.28 -4.10
C GLY A 106 5.70 -9.46 -5.59
N PHE A 107 6.51 -8.78 -6.40
CA PHE A 107 6.38 -8.79 -7.86
C PHE A 107 6.84 -10.07 -8.55
N VAL A 108 7.29 -11.10 -7.83
CA VAL A 108 7.65 -12.40 -8.41
C VAL A 108 6.62 -13.44 -8.01
N GLY A 109 6.05 -14.13 -9.00
CA GLY A 109 5.01 -15.13 -8.81
C GLY A 109 5.24 -16.35 -9.68
N TRP A 110 4.20 -17.17 -9.80
CA TRP A 110 4.13 -18.26 -10.77
C TRP A 110 3.10 -17.93 -11.85
N ASP A 111 3.47 -18.20 -13.11
CA ASP A 111 2.54 -18.14 -14.23
C ASP A 111 1.61 -19.38 -14.28
N ASP A 112 0.77 -19.45 -15.31
CA ASP A 112 -0.17 -20.55 -15.53
C ASP A 112 0.51 -21.93 -15.68
N ASP A 113 1.78 -21.96 -16.13
CA ASP A 113 2.59 -23.18 -16.28
C ASP A 113 3.36 -23.53 -14.99
N GLY A 114 3.32 -22.66 -13.98
CA GLY A 114 4.03 -22.81 -12.70
C GLY A 114 5.48 -22.33 -12.75
N GLU A 115 5.87 -21.59 -13.79
CA GLU A 115 7.21 -21.05 -13.94
C GLU A 115 7.38 -19.75 -13.14
N VAL A 116 8.57 -19.51 -12.61
CA VAL A 116 8.86 -18.30 -11.84
C VAL A 116 9.02 -17.10 -12.78
N VAL A 117 8.14 -16.12 -12.63
CA VAL A 117 8.11 -14.92 -13.48
C VAL A 117 7.95 -13.64 -12.66
N GLU A 118 8.35 -12.52 -13.23
CA GLU A 118 7.96 -11.21 -12.70
C GLU A 118 6.52 -10.92 -13.13
N MET A 119 5.64 -10.77 -12.15
CA MET A 119 4.22 -10.49 -12.37
C MET A 119 4.05 -9.06 -12.87
N THR A 120 3.32 -8.93 -13.96
CA THR A 120 3.04 -7.65 -14.61
C THR A 120 1.57 -7.27 -14.52
N SER A 121 1.32 -5.98 -14.31
CA SER A 121 -0.05 -5.49 -14.30
C SER A 121 -0.63 -5.41 -15.72
N SER A 122 -1.96 -5.46 -15.79
CA SER A 122 -2.73 -5.33 -17.03
C SER A 122 -3.30 -3.93 -17.23
N TYR A 123 -2.59 -2.89 -16.75
CA TYR A 123 -2.96 -1.48 -16.90
C TYR A 123 -1.94 -0.71 -17.72
N ARG A 124 -2.41 0.17 -18.60
CA ARG A 124 -1.57 1.11 -19.33
C ARG A 124 -2.16 2.50 -19.28
N LEU A 125 -1.33 3.50 -19.55
CA LEU A 125 -1.79 4.86 -19.77
C LEU A 125 -2.62 4.93 -21.04
N LYS A 126 -3.68 5.74 -21.01
CA LYS A 126 -4.40 6.15 -22.21
C LYS A 126 -3.50 7.04 -23.06
N ASP A 127 -3.78 7.09 -24.36
CA ASP A 127 -3.00 7.87 -25.32
C ASP A 127 -2.88 9.35 -24.89
N GLY A 128 -1.65 9.78 -24.62
CA GLY A 128 -1.34 11.17 -24.25
C GLY A 128 -1.44 11.50 -22.76
N GLU A 129 -1.83 10.53 -21.93
CA GLU A 129 -1.88 10.69 -20.48
C GLU A 129 -0.56 10.32 -19.80
N THR A 130 -0.40 10.72 -18.54
CA THR A 130 0.87 10.59 -17.81
C THR A 130 0.72 10.04 -16.38
N GLY A 131 -0.51 9.86 -15.90
CA GLY A 131 -0.80 9.54 -14.50
C GLY A 131 -1.06 10.79 -13.65
N TYR A 132 -0.99 11.99 -14.25
CA TYR A 132 -1.27 13.26 -13.57
C TYR A 132 -2.69 13.31 -12.99
N ASN A 133 -3.69 12.72 -13.68
CA ASN A 133 -5.06 12.62 -13.17
C ASN A 133 -5.34 11.31 -12.41
N GLY A 134 -4.29 10.61 -11.97
CA GLY A 134 -4.43 9.42 -11.14
C GLY A 134 -5.03 8.24 -11.93
N ILE A 135 -5.95 7.51 -11.29
CA ILE A 135 -6.59 6.32 -11.88
C ILE A 135 -7.29 6.62 -13.22
N ASP A 136 -7.79 7.84 -13.41
CA ASP A 136 -8.51 8.25 -14.60
C ASP A 136 -7.63 8.27 -15.86
N ASP A 137 -6.31 8.28 -15.72
CA ASP A 137 -5.37 8.25 -16.85
C ASP A 137 -5.09 6.82 -17.34
N TYR A 138 -5.50 5.80 -16.60
CA TYR A 138 -5.22 4.41 -16.89
C TYR A 138 -6.43 3.67 -17.49
N GLU A 139 -6.15 2.66 -18.31
CA GLU A 139 -7.14 1.70 -18.77
C GLU A 139 -6.67 0.26 -18.53
N TYR A 140 -7.61 -0.60 -18.15
CA TYR A 140 -7.38 -2.04 -18.02
C TYR A 140 -7.46 -2.70 -19.40
N VAL A 141 -6.46 -3.50 -19.74
CA VAL A 141 -6.40 -4.30 -20.96
C VAL A 141 -6.26 -5.77 -20.59
N ALA A 142 -7.36 -6.52 -20.70
CA ALA A 142 -7.39 -7.93 -20.34
C ALA A 142 -6.33 -8.75 -21.09
N GLY A 143 -5.49 -9.48 -20.35
CA GLY A 143 -4.43 -10.33 -20.90
C GLY A 143 -3.22 -9.56 -21.45
N MET A 144 -3.08 -8.28 -21.12
CA MET A 144 -1.88 -7.51 -21.46
C MET A 144 -0.69 -7.91 -20.58
N GLY A 145 -0.91 -7.99 -19.27
CA GLY A 145 0.03 -8.59 -18.32
C GLY A 145 -0.52 -9.88 -17.75
N ASP A 146 0.06 -10.30 -16.64
CA ASP A 146 -0.27 -11.56 -15.96
C ASP A 146 -1.50 -11.42 -15.04
N LEU A 147 -1.70 -10.22 -14.49
CA LEU A 147 -2.67 -9.99 -13.42
C LEU A 147 -4.02 -9.48 -13.94
N ASP A 148 -5.06 -9.76 -13.16
CA ASP A 148 -6.43 -9.32 -13.44
C ASP A 148 -6.67 -7.82 -13.12
N ALA A 149 -7.93 -7.38 -13.23
CA ALA A 149 -8.29 -5.99 -12.99
C ALA A 149 -8.08 -5.54 -11.52
N CYS A 150 -8.05 -6.46 -10.55
CA CYS A 150 -7.74 -6.12 -9.18
C CYS A 150 -6.25 -6.23 -8.86
N ASN A 151 -5.42 -6.51 -9.87
CA ASN A 151 -3.98 -6.76 -9.76
C ASN A 151 -3.65 -8.04 -8.97
N GLY A 152 -4.44 -9.08 -9.18
CA GLY A 152 -4.21 -10.40 -8.61
C GLY A 152 -4.45 -11.53 -9.61
N GLN A 153 -4.34 -12.75 -9.12
CA GLN A 153 -4.56 -13.97 -9.88
C GLN A 153 -5.05 -15.13 -8.99
N TRP A 154 -5.54 -16.19 -9.61
CA TRP A 154 -5.85 -17.46 -8.93
C TRP A 154 -4.76 -18.47 -9.24
N GLY A 155 -4.17 -19.07 -8.20
CA GLY A 155 -3.16 -20.10 -8.40
C GLY A 155 -2.59 -20.62 -7.08
N PRO A 156 -1.83 -21.71 -7.12
CA PRO A 156 -1.03 -22.16 -5.98
C PRO A 156 0.05 -21.13 -5.65
N THR A 157 0.40 -21.04 -4.37
CA THR A 157 1.55 -20.26 -3.91
C THR A 157 2.36 -21.10 -2.90
N PRO A 158 3.57 -20.69 -2.49
CA PRO A 158 4.32 -21.40 -1.46
C PRO A 158 3.53 -21.60 -0.15
N ASP A 159 2.74 -20.61 0.27
CA ASP A 159 1.94 -20.64 1.50
C ASP A 159 0.58 -21.34 1.32
N TYR A 160 0.05 -21.35 0.09
CA TYR A 160 -1.24 -21.94 -0.25
C TYR A 160 -1.11 -22.91 -1.44
N PRO A 161 -0.55 -24.12 -1.23
CA PRO A 161 -0.30 -25.07 -2.32
C PRO A 161 -1.56 -25.58 -3.04
N GLU A 162 -2.71 -25.55 -2.36
CA GLU A 162 -4.02 -25.95 -2.92
C GLU A 162 -4.67 -24.85 -3.78
N GLY A 163 -4.04 -23.68 -3.87
CA GLY A 163 -4.53 -22.54 -4.62
C GLY A 163 -5.37 -21.56 -3.80
N ILE A 164 -5.12 -20.28 -4.02
CA ILE A 164 -5.88 -19.16 -3.47
C ILE A 164 -5.87 -18.00 -4.48
N TYR A 165 -6.85 -17.12 -4.38
CA TYR A 165 -6.72 -15.81 -4.99
C TYR A 165 -5.67 -15.01 -4.21
N HIS A 166 -4.78 -14.34 -4.90
CA HIS A 166 -3.73 -13.57 -4.28
C HIS A 166 -3.37 -12.38 -5.16
N TYR A 167 -3.02 -11.27 -4.53
CA TYR A 167 -2.57 -10.07 -5.20
C TYR A 167 -1.05 -10.06 -5.33
N HIS A 168 -0.54 -9.24 -6.23
CA HIS A 168 0.88 -8.98 -6.36
C HIS A 168 1.17 -7.49 -6.34
N SER A 169 2.32 -7.12 -5.79
CA SER A 169 2.90 -5.84 -6.12
C SER A 169 3.44 -5.86 -7.55
N THR A 170 3.47 -4.70 -8.21
CA THR A 170 3.90 -4.62 -9.61
C THR A 170 4.85 -3.46 -9.81
N TRP A 171 5.90 -3.70 -10.59
CA TRP A 171 6.85 -2.67 -11.00
C TRP A 171 6.68 -2.29 -12.47
N TYR A 172 6.35 -3.27 -13.32
CA TYR A 172 6.00 -3.05 -14.72
C TYR A 172 4.60 -3.55 -15.04
N ASN A 173 4.02 -2.95 -16.08
CA ASN A 173 2.89 -3.54 -16.78
C ASN A 173 3.37 -4.49 -17.89
N GLY A 174 2.44 -5.22 -18.51
CA GLY A 174 2.77 -6.19 -19.56
C GLY A 174 3.41 -5.61 -20.84
N GLU A 175 3.43 -4.28 -21.00
CA GLU A 175 4.10 -3.58 -22.11
C GLU A 175 5.48 -3.00 -21.70
N GLY A 176 5.92 -3.22 -20.46
CA GLY A 176 7.18 -2.68 -19.92
C GLY A 176 7.11 -1.21 -19.47
N GLY A 177 5.91 -0.64 -19.41
CA GLY A 177 5.63 0.66 -18.79
C GLY A 177 5.45 0.55 -17.28
N ILE A 178 5.02 1.64 -16.64
CA ILE A 178 4.84 1.70 -15.18
C ILE A 178 3.80 0.68 -14.69
N GLY A 179 4.11 -0.04 -13.61
CA GLY A 179 3.29 -1.12 -13.06
C GLY A 179 2.10 -0.68 -12.22
N PHE A 180 1.39 0.39 -12.60
CA PHE A 180 0.12 0.76 -11.95
C PHE A 180 -0.81 -0.48 -11.85
N PRO A 181 -1.49 -0.75 -10.72
CA PRO A 181 -1.72 0.08 -9.53
C PRO A 181 -0.75 -0.19 -8.36
N TYR A 182 0.39 -0.86 -8.62
CA TYR A 182 1.47 -1.19 -7.66
C TYR A 182 1.14 -2.19 -6.56
N PHE A 183 -0.10 -2.25 -6.09
CA PHE A 183 -0.60 -3.25 -5.13
C PHE A 183 -1.98 -3.77 -5.57
N ILE A 184 -3.08 -3.13 -5.18
CA ILE A 184 -4.44 -3.55 -5.54
C ILE A 184 -5.28 -2.35 -5.99
N LEU A 185 -6.19 -2.57 -6.94
CA LEU A 185 -7.17 -1.54 -7.37
C LEU A 185 -8.59 -1.87 -6.90
N CYS A 186 -8.87 -3.14 -6.64
CA CYS A 186 -10.14 -3.60 -6.10
C CYS A 186 -9.96 -4.80 -5.18
N TYR A 187 -10.99 -5.05 -4.38
CA TYR A 187 -11.10 -6.24 -3.56
C TYR A 187 -11.85 -7.33 -4.33
N GLN A 188 -11.23 -8.49 -4.44
CA GLN A 188 -11.84 -9.72 -4.91
C GLN A 188 -12.81 -10.30 -3.87
N GLY A 189 -12.46 -10.15 -2.60
CA GLY A 189 -13.29 -10.57 -1.48
C GLY A 189 -14.39 -9.56 -1.13
N VAL A 190 -14.97 -9.72 0.06
CA VAL A 190 -15.86 -8.71 0.65
C VAL A 190 -15.09 -8.15 1.82
N VAL A 191 -14.93 -6.84 1.83
CA VAL A 191 -14.46 -6.14 3.02
C VAL A 191 -15.63 -6.07 3.97
N GLU A 192 -15.52 -6.70 5.13
CA GLU A 192 -16.47 -6.49 6.22
C GLU A 192 -16.23 -5.09 6.78
N GLY A 193 -16.86 -4.09 6.16
CA GLY A 193 -17.11 -2.83 6.83
C GLY A 193 -18.12 -3.11 7.92
N GLY A 194 -17.81 -2.76 9.17
CA GLY A 194 -18.81 -2.82 10.22
C GLY A 194 -20.03 -2.02 9.76
N ASP A 195 -21.18 -2.67 9.67
CA ASP A 195 -22.50 -2.02 9.49
C ASP A 195 -22.86 -1.12 10.68
N ASP A 196 -21.88 -0.71 11.49
CA ASP A 196 -22.04 0.23 12.57
C ASP A 196 -21.83 1.65 12.02
N PRO A 197 -22.91 2.43 11.85
CA PRO A 197 -22.81 3.84 11.43
C PRO A 197 -22.03 4.70 12.44
N CYS A 198 -21.67 4.16 13.60
CA CYS A 198 -20.84 4.79 14.62
C CYS A 198 -19.40 4.23 14.69
N ALA A 199 -18.98 3.32 13.80
CA ALA A 199 -17.60 2.86 13.69
C ALA A 199 -16.70 3.93 13.05
N GLY A 200 -16.44 5.00 13.79
CA GLY A 200 -15.34 5.92 13.50
C GLY A 200 -14.01 5.29 13.92
N PHE A 201 -12.94 5.58 13.17
CA PHE A 201 -11.57 5.29 13.61
C PHE A 201 -11.21 6.18 14.80
N GLY A 202 -11.30 5.65 16.01
CA GLY A 202 -10.72 6.23 17.22
C GLY A 202 -11.42 7.50 17.74
N GLU A 203 -11.88 7.41 18.98
CA GLU A 203 -12.25 8.48 19.92
C GLU A 203 -11.83 9.92 19.49
N THR A 204 -12.60 10.59 18.62
CA THR A 204 -13.51 11.73 18.97
C THR A 204 -13.70 12.75 17.86
N TRP A 205 -14.94 13.19 17.71
CA TRP A 205 -15.35 14.24 16.79
C TRP A 205 -14.89 15.62 17.32
N GLY A 206 -13.77 16.12 16.80
CA GLY A 206 -13.18 17.42 17.17
C GLY A 206 -13.79 18.59 16.40
N PRO A 207 -13.61 19.84 16.86
CA PRO A 207 -14.18 21.01 16.20
C PRO A 207 -13.55 21.21 14.81
N GLY A 208 -14.34 21.01 13.75
CA GLY A 208 -13.91 21.18 12.36
C GLY A 208 -14.55 20.18 11.38
N ILE A 209 -15.08 19.07 11.88
CA ILE A 209 -15.91 18.15 11.11
C ILE A 209 -17.33 18.25 11.69
N GLY A 210 -18.33 18.26 10.81
CA GLY A 210 -19.73 18.44 11.18
C GLY A 210 -20.18 17.47 12.29
N PRO A 211 -21.33 17.75 12.94
CA PRO A 211 -21.84 16.90 14.02
C PRO A 211 -21.97 15.44 13.54
N PRO A 212 -21.81 14.46 14.44
CA PRO A 212 -22.00 13.06 14.10
C PRO A 212 -23.42 12.83 13.54
N PRO A 213 -23.63 11.77 12.73
CA PRO A 213 -24.97 11.36 12.31
C PRO A 213 -25.92 11.24 13.51
N GLU A 214 -27.21 11.56 13.29
CA GLU A 214 -28.24 11.38 14.32
C GLU A 214 -28.19 9.95 14.88
N GLY A 215 -27.88 9.81 16.18
CA GLY A 215 -27.77 8.51 16.86
C GLY A 215 -26.38 8.14 17.38
N CYS A 216 -25.31 8.85 16.99
CA CYS A 216 -23.93 8.57 17.45
C CYS A 216 -23.40 9.56 18.52
N GLU A 217 -24.28 10.28 19.22
CA GLU A 217 -23.94 11.40 20.12
C GLU A 217 -23.47 10.99 21.53
N GLN A 218 -23.38 9.69 21.84
CA GLN A 218 -23.17 9.21 23.22
C GLN A 218 -22.08 8.14 23.32
N GLY A 219 -20.83 8.60 23.43
CA GLY A 219 -19.69 7.87 23.96
C GLY A 219 -18.80 8.83 24.76
N PRO A 220 -18.23 8.42 25.91
CA PRO A 220 -17.58 9.33 26.85
C PRO A 220 -16.17 9.75 26.40
N GLY A 221 -16.08 10.68 25.45
CA GLY A 221 -15.10 11.78 25.39
C GLY A 221 -13.66 11.56 24.86
N GLY A 222 -13.24 12.45 23.94
CA GLY A 222 -11.89 13.07 23.92
C GLY A 222 -11.08 13.16 22.59
N GLY A 223 -11.28 14.23 21.80
CA GLY A 223 -10.65 14.76 20.55
C GLY A 223 -9.90 13.93 19.46
N GLY A 224 -10.33 14.05 18.18
CA GLY A 224 -9.47 14.17 16.97
C GLY A 224 -9.89 13.36 15.72
N GLN A 225 -10.13 14.02 14.58
CA GLN A 225 -10.79 13.45 13.39
C GLN A 225 -10.04 13.76 12.08
N GLY A 226 -9.76 12.74 11.26
CA GLY A 226 -9.34 12.82 9.84
C GLY A 226 -10.46 12.29 8.92
N GLN A 227 -10.62 12.90 7.75
CA GLN A 227 -11.79 12.76 6.86
C GLN A 227 -11.48 11.83 5.67
N SER A 228 -12.36 10.87 5.37
CA SER A 228 -12.40 10.12 4.10
C SER A 228 -13.82 10.17 3.51
N THR A 229 -13.89 10.25 2.18
CA THR A 229 -15.10 10.45 1.36
C THR A 229 -15.61 9.15 0.73
N SER A 230 -16.92 9.13 0.53
CA SER A 230 -17.81 8.02 0.20
C SER A 230 -17.64 7.40 -1.21
N THR A 231 -17.75 6.08 -1.31
CA THR A 231 -17.84 5.33 -2.58
C THR A 231 -19.29 4.88 -2.88
N ASN A 232 -19.70 5.00 -4.14
CA ASN A 232 -20.98 4.52 -4.65
C ASN A 232 -20.76 3.31 -5.58
N SER A 233 -21.50 2.24 -5.29
CA SER A 233 -22.04 1.22 -6.22
C SER A 233 -21.10 0.31 -7.04
N LEU A 234 -20.76 -0.81 -6.39
CA LEU A 234 -20.74 -2.22 -6.84
C LEU A 234 -20.91 -2.55 -8.34
N ILE A 235 -19.87 -3.18 -8.91
CA ILE A 235 -20.02 -4.30 -9.86
C ILE A 235 -19.51 -5.54 -9.12
N ALA A 236 -20.39 -6.51 -8.85
CA ALA A 236 -20.06 -7.76 -8.17
C ALA A 236 -19.74 -8.85 -9.21
N ILE A 237 -18.53 -9.39 -9.18
CA ILE A 237 -18.15 -10.62 -9.88
C ILE A 237 -18.47 -11.82 -8.95
N PRO A 238 -19.03 -12.94 -9.45
CA PRO A 238 -19.48 -14.04 -8.60
C PRO A 238 -18.32 -14.69 -7.83
N LYS A 239 -18.54 -14.90 -6.52
CA LYS A 239 -17.61 -15.57 -5.59
C LYS A 239 -17.84 -17.07 -5.57
N ASP A 240 -16.79 -17.85 -5.78
CA ASP A 240 -16.67 -19.19 -5.23
C ASP A 240 -15.38 -19.29 -4.41
N ARG A 241 -15.55 -19.46 -3.09
CA ARG A 241 -14.56 -19.62 -1.99
C ARG A 241 -14.21 -18.34 -1.20
N PRO A 242 -14.68 -18.22 0.06
CA PRO A 242 -14.25 -17.14 0.97
C PRO A 242 -12.76 -17.32 1.34
N PRO A 243 -12.04 -16.23 1.66
CA PRO A 243 -10.64 -16.28 2.09
C PRO A 243 -10.50 -17.08 3.40
N PRO A 244 -9.34 -17.70 3.66
CA PRO A 244 -9.10 -18.54 4.83
C PRO A 244 -9.11 -17.76 6.15
N ILE A 245 -8.91 -16.44 6.10
CA ILE A 245 -8.97 -15.56 7.26
C ILE A 245 -10.26 -14.76 7.18
N SER A 246 -11.37 -15.32 7.70
CA SER A 246 -12.55 -14.52 8.03
C SER A 246 -12.11 -13.38 8.96
N GLY A 247 -12.66 -12.17 8.80
CA GLY A 247 -12.24 -10.92 9.47
C GLY A 247 -12.06 -10.97 11.00
N ALA A 248 -12.52 -12.03 11.67
CA ALA A 248 -12.18 -12.35 13.05
C ALA A 248 -10.68 -12.67 13.30
N GLY A 249 -9.89 -13.03 12.29
CA GLY A 249 -8.47 -13.40 12.43
C GLY A 249 -7.50 -12.21 12.50
N LEU A 250 -7.92 -11.02 12.05
CA LEU A 250 -7.11 -9.80 12.11
C LEU A 250 -7.20 -9.07 13.46
N ALA A 251 -8.12 -9.47 14.34
CA ALA A 251 -8.37 -8.81 15.63
C ALA A 251 -7.44 -9.25 16.78
N LEU A 252 -6.46 -10.14 16.56
CA LEU A 252 -5.67 -10.73 17.66
C LEU A 252 -4.21 -10.23 17.81
N PHE A 253 -3.75 -9.24 17.04
CA PHE A 253 -2.36 -8.75 17.11
C PHE A 253 -2.14 -7.40 17.82
N VAL A 254 -3.12 -6.89 18.59
CA VAL A 254 -2.97 -5.62 19.33
C VAL A 254 -3.17 -5.80 20.83
N VAL A 255 -2.31 -6.55 21.53
CA VAL A 255 -2.03 -6.34 22.97
C VAL A 255 -0.65 -6.91 23.33
N ALA A 256 0.39 -6.07 23.41
CA ALA A 256 1.48 -6.17 24.42
C ALA A 256 2.57 -5.10 24.22
N ALA A 257 2.28 -3.84 24.59
CA ALA A 257 3.33 -2.85 24.83
C ALA A 257 2.95 -1.89 25.97
N VAL A 258 2.55 -2.45 27.11
CA VAL A 258 2.47 -1.70 28.37
C VAL A 258 3.16 -2.50 29.46
N GLY A 259 4.34 -2.04 29.85
CA GLY A 259 5.03 -2.50 31.05
C GLY A 259 6.46 -2.95 30.81
N ILE A 260 7.39 -2.00 30.86
CA ILE A 260 8.53 -1.97 31.80
C ILE A 260 9.21 -0.61 31.61
N ARG A 261 8.95 0.32 32.55
CA ARG A 261 9.89 1.41 32.86
C ARG A 261 10.70 0.94 34.06
N VAL A 262 12.02 0.87 33.95
CA VAL A 262 12.99 1.24 35.02
C VAL A 262 14.41 1.31 34.40
N LEU A 263 14.92 2.55 34.37
CA LEU A 263 16.28 3.04 34.59
C LEU A 263 17.49 2.39 33.87
N ALA A 264 18.05 3.13 32.92
CA ALA A 264 19.49 3.35 32.86
C ALA A 264 19.76 4.79 32.36
N SER A 265 20.06 5.68 33.30
CA SER A 265 20.64 6.99 33.01
C SER A 265 22.11 6.81 32.65
N VAL A 266 22.54 7.32 31.50
CA VAL A 266 23.92 7.78 31.30
C VAL A 266 23.86 9.09 30.52
N GLU A 267 24.29 10.16 31.17
CA GLU A 267 24.60 11.44 30.55
C GLU A 267 25.82 11.28 29.64
N VAL A 268 25.71 11.64 28.37
CA VAL A 268 26.86 12.09 27.57
C VAL A 268 26.46 13.33 26.78
N ALA A 269 27.07 14.43 27.21
CA ALA A 269 27.37 15.70 26.56
C ALA A 269 26.66 16.08 25.25
N LEU A 270 25.98 17.24 25.31
CA LEU A 270 25.71 18.11 24.18
C LEU A 270 27.01 18.45 23.44
N ASP A 271 27.01 18.27 22.11
CA ASP A 271 27.65 19.27 21.25
C ASP A 271 26.72 19.63 20.09
N ARG A 272 26.65 20.94 19.84
CA ARG A 272 25.92 21.54 18.73
C ARG A 272 26.88 21.63 17.54
N VAL A 273 26.31 21.49 16.34
CA VAL A 273 26.58 22.23 15.10
C VAL A 273 26.76 21.29 13.91
N GLY A 274 25.91 21.50 12.90
CA GLY A 274 26.15 21.00 11.54
C GLY A 274 24.87 20.76 10.76
N THR A 275 24.13 21.82 10.42
CA THR A 275 23.14 21.79 9.33
C THR A 275 23.85 21.37 8.04
N THR A 276 23.49 20.23 7.45
CA THR A 276 23.92 19.85 6.10
C THR A 276 22.75 19.91 5.13
N ARG A 277 23.02 20.69 4.08
CA ARG A 277 22.19 21.12 2.96
C ARG A 277 21.95 19.94 2.02
N GLY A 278 20.70 19.69 1.65
CA GLY A 278 20.36 18.71 0.62
C GLY A 278 21.08 19.03 -0.70
N TYR A 279 21.69 18.01 -1.30
CA TYR A 279 22.40 18.10 -2.56
C TYR A 279 21.51 17.51 -3.66
N ARG A 280 20.94 18.37 -4.51
CA ARG A 280 20.46 18.01 -5.84
C ARG A 280 21.68 18.02 -6.78
N PRO A 281 22.03 16.92 -7.45
CA PRO A 281 22.83 17.01 -8.66
C PRO A 281 21.94 17.56 -9.78
N THR A 282 22.23 18.76 -10.26
CA THR A 282 21.77 19.21 -11.58
C THR A 282 22.61 18.50 -12.64
N PRO A 283 22.00 17.93 -13.69
CA PRO A 283 22.76 17.35 -14.80
C PRO A 283 23.39 18.45 -15.66
N GLU A 284 24.64 18.25 -16.05
CA GLU A 284 25.28 18.93 -17.20
C GLU A 284 24.96 18.19 -18.49
#